data_AF-A0A9D6EFY8-F1
#
_entry.id   AF-A0A9D6EFY8-F1
#
_cell.length_a   1.000
_cell.length_b   1.000
_cell.length_c   1.000
_cell.angle_alpha   90.00
_cell.angle_beta   90.00
_cell.angle_gamma   90.00
#
_symmetry.space_group_name_H-M   'P 1'
#
loop_
_entity.id
_entity.type
_entity.pdbx_description
1 polymer ?
#
loop_
_entity_poly.entity_id
_entity_poly.type
_entity_poly.pdbx_seq_one_letter_code
_entity_poly.pdbx_strand_id
1 'polypeptide(L)'
;MRQEIARLLKQADRDLENARKSLTIQAYEVSAFLAQQAVEKYLKGAWVLLKKEPAPHTHSLTELGDGVGIPPELRRHLADLTPDYTVSRYPNAANAIPYELYDEATARAKVERAEEVIRWLRTRIPK
;
A
#
# COMPACT_ATOMS: atom_id res chain seq x y z
N MET A 1 -8.08 20.73 1.42
CA MET A 1 -8.08 19.40 0.77
C MET A 1 -9.49 19.02 0.35
N ARG A 2 -9.73 18.44 -0.86
CA ARG A 2 -11.05 17.92 -1.26
C ARG A 2 -11.50 16.83 -0.27
N GLN A 3 -12.78 16.85 0.15
CA GLN A 3 -13.29 15.97 1.22
C GLN A 3 -13.11 14.47 0.92
N GLU A 4 -13.27 14.08 -0.34
CA GLU A 4 -13.08 12.70 -0.80
C GLU A 4 -11.64 12.21 -0.59
N ILE A 5 -10.65 13.05 -0.90
CA ILE A 5 -9.24 12.72 -0.69
C ILE A 5 -8.94 12.61 0.80
N ALA A 6 -9.49 13.50 1.63
CA ALA A 6 -9.33 13.40 3.08
C ALA A 6 -9.91 12.09 3.65
N ARG A 7 -11.05 11.62 3.12
CA ARG A 7 -11.62 10.30 3.48
C ARG A 7 -10.70 9.16 3.04
N LEU A 8 -10.16 9.24 1.83
CA LEU A 8 -9.25 8.23 1.27
C LEU A 8 -7.96 8.10 2.10
N LEU A 9 -7.34 9.23 2.46
CA LEU A 9 -6.12 9.25 3.28
C LEU A 9 -6.39 8.74 4.71
N LYS A 10 -7.54 9.10 5.31
CA LYS A 10 -7.96 8.55 6.60
C LYS A 10 -8.15 7.04 6.56
N GLN A 11 -8.73 6.51 5.48
CA GLN A 11 -8.84 5.06 5.30
C GLN A 11 -7.46 4.41 5.16
N ALA A 12 -6.55 5.04 4.41
CA ALA A 12 -5.17 4.56 4.26
C ALA A 12 -4.43 4.48 5.61
N ASP A 13 -4.61 5.47 6.48
CA ASP A 13 -4.06 5.47 7.84
C ASP A 13 -4.62 4.31 8.67
N ARG A 14 -5.94 4.07 8.57
CA ARG A 14 -6.58 2.94 9.25
C ARG A 14 -6.11 1.60 8.70
N ASP A 15 -5.91 1.49 7.39
CA ASP A 15 -5.40 0.26 6.77
C ASP A 15 -3.99 -0.05 7.27
N LEU A 16 -3.10 0.94 7.37
CA LEU A 16 -1.76 0.76 7.93
C LEU A 16 -1.81 0.36 9.42
N GLU A 17 -2.70 0.96 10.20
CA GLU A 17 -2.92 0.58 11.60
C GLU A 17 -3.40 -0.88 11.70
N ASN A 18 -4.35 -1.27 10.87
CA ASN A 18 -4.86 -2.64 10.85
C ASN A 18 -3.80 -3.62 10.36
N ALA A 19 -2.94 -3.25 9.40
CA ALA A 19 -1.82 -4.07 8.97
C ALA A 19 -0.89 -4.43 10.14
N ARG A 20 -0.60 -3.46 11.02
CA ARG A 20 0.17 -3.70 12.26
C ARG A 20 -0.55 -4.61 13.24
N LYS A 21 -1.86 -4.42 13.43
CA LYS A 21 -2.67 -5.29 14.32
C LYS A 21 -2.78 -6.71 13.78
N SER A 22 -2.83 -6.88 12.47
CA SER A 22 -2.86 -8.21 11.84
C SER A 22 -1.60 -9.03 12.15
N LEU A 23 -0.43 -8.39 12.34
CA LEU A 23 0.78 -9.07 12.83
C LEU A 23 0.56 -9.70 14.20
N THR A 24 -0.12 -9.01 15.13
CA THR A 24 -0.28 -9.50 16.51
C THR A 24 -1.23 -10.69 16.63
N ILE A 25 -2.13 -10.85 15.66
CA ILE A 25 -3.05 -11.98 15.58
C ILE A 25 -2.60 -13.04 14.56
N GLN A 26 -1.37 -12.91 14.04
CA GLN A 26 -0.76 -13.84 13.08
C GLN A 26 -1.52 -13.96 11.74
N ALA A 27 -2.29 -12.94 11.36
CA ALA A 27 -2.95 -12.84 10.06
C ALA A 27 -2.02 -12.15 9.05
N TYR A 28 -0.94 -12.86 8.67
CA TYR A 28 0.19 -12.31 7.93
C TYR A 28 -0.16 -11.88 6.50
N GLU A 29 -0.96 -12.65 5.79
CA GLU A 29 -1.50 -12.34 4.46
C GLU A 29 -2.43 -11.13 4.50
N VAL A 30 -3.25 -11.01 5.55
CA VAL A 30 -4.10 -9.83 5.77
C VAL A 30 -3.24 -8.60 6.04
N SER A 31 -2.17 -8.75 6.83
CA SER A 31 -1.21 -7.68 7.10
C SER A 31 -0.57 -7.17 5.79
N ALA A 32 -0.09 -8.07 4.94
CA ALA A 32 0.49 -7.74 3.65
C ALA A 32 -0.52 -7.04 2.72
N PHE A 33 -1.75 -7.56 2.63
CA PHE A 33 -2.82 -6.94 1.85
C PHE A 33 -3.11 -5.51 2.31
N LEU A 34 -3.27 -5.31 3.62
CA LEU A 34 -3.56 -3.99 4.18
C LEU A 34 -2.40 -3.01 4.03
N ALA A 35 -1.15 -3.48 4.10
CA ALA A 35 0.03 -2.68 3.80
C ALA A 35 0.02 -2.18 2.34
N GLN A 36 -0.26 -3.06 1.38
CA GLN A 36 -0.44 -2.70 -0.04
C GLN A 36 -1.58 -1.68 -0.21
N GLN A 37 -2.74 -1.93 0.42
CA GLN A 37 -3.92 -1.06 0.33
C GLN A 37 -3.69 0.33 0.91
N ALA A 38 -2.97 0.44 2.02
CA ALA A 38 -2.61 1.71 2.62
C ALA A 38 -1.75 2.55 1.65
N VAL A 39 -0.74 1.93 1.04
CA VAL A 39 0.13 2.61 0.06
C VAL A 39 -0.65 3.02 -1.19
N GLU A 40 -1.52 2.15 -1.72
CA GLU A 40 -2.34 2.46 -2.90
C GLU A 40 -3.21 3.70 -2.68
N LYS A 41 -3.90 3.76 -1.54
CA LYS A 41 -4.79 4.88 -1.19
C LYS A 41 -4.00 6.18 -1.00
N TYR A 42 -2.83 6.11 -0.38
CA TYR A 42 -1.93 7.27 -0.25
C TYR A 42 -1.43 7.75 -1.61
N LEU A 43 -1.01 6.84 -2.50
CA LEU A 43 -0.54 7.17 -3.85
C LEU A 43 -1.65 7.79 -4.70
N LYS A 44 -2.86 7.22 -4.67
CA LYS A 44 -4.03 7.79 -5.37
C LYS A 44 -4.40 9.17 -4.83
N GLY A 45 -4.35 9.36 -3.51
CA GLY A 45 -4.54 10.66 -2.89
C GLY A 45 -3.48 11.69 -3.32
N ALA A 46 -2.20 11.30 -3.28
CA ALA A 46 -1.08 12.13 -3.72
C ALA A 46 -1.21 12.50 -5.20
N TRP A 47 -1.58 11.56 -6.07
CA TRP A 47 -1.81 11.80 -7.50
C TRP A 47 -2.81 12.94 -7.73
N VAL A 48 -3.98 12.85 -7.11
CA VAL A 48 -5.04 13.87 -7.27
C VAL A 48 -4.60 15.22 -6.71
N LEU A 49 -3.86 15.23 -5.61
CA LEU A 49 -3.42 16.49 -4.97
C LEU A 49 -2.27 17.17 -5.72
N LEU A 50 -1.33 16.39 -6.26
CA LEU A 50 -0.13 16.89 -6.95
C LEU A 50 -0.42 17.22 -8.42
N LYS A 51 -1.12 16.33 -9.13
CA LYS A 51 -1.36 16.47 -10.58
C LYS A 51 -2.68 17.15 -10.93
N LYS A 52 -3.61 17.27 -9.97
CA LYS A 52 -4.96 17.83 -10.15
C LYS A 52 -5.86 17.03 -11.10
N GLU A 53 -5.49 15.79 -11.39
CA GLU A 53 -6.21 14.85 -12.25
C GLU A 53 -6.68 13.63 -11.46
N PRO A 54 -7.71 12.88 -11.91
CA PRO A 54 -8.05 11.58 -11.33
C PRO A 54 -6.87 10.61 -11.38
N ALA A 55 -6.72 9.79 -10.34
CA ALA A 55 -5.72 8.71 -10.36
C ALA A 55 -6.13 7.60 -11.35
N PRO A 56 -5.18 6.96 -12.05
CA PRO A 56 -5.46 5.83 -12.94
C PRO A 56 -6.21 4.70 -12.23
N HIS A 57 -7.06 3.99 -12.98
CA HIS A 57 -7.77 2.81 -12.48
C HIS A 57 -6.86 1.57 -12.51
N THR A 58 -5.89 1.55 -11.61
CA THR A 58 -4.87 0.50 -11.47
C THR A 58 -4.64 0.15 -10.01
N HIS A 59 -4.10 -1.04 -9.77
CA HIS A 59 -3.57 -1.50 -8.49
C HIS A 59 -2.04 -1.63 -8.49
N SER A 60 -1.41 -1.30 -9.63
CA SER A 60 0.04 -1.23 -9.75
C SER A 60 0.57 -0.07 -8.92
N LEU A 61 1.23 -0.37 -7.81
CA LEU A 61 1.81 0.67 -6.97
C LEU A 61 2.95 1.36 -7.72
N THR A 62 3.75 0.62 -8.49
CA THR A 62 4.85 1.22 -9.28
C THR A 62 4.34 2.22 -10.30
N GLU A 63 3.23 1.93 -11.00
CA GLU A 63 2.63 2.87 -11.95
C GLU A 63 2.17 4.16 -11.26
N LEU A 64 1.47 4.02 -10.13
CA LEU A 64 1.03 5.16 -9.34
C LEU A 64 2.20 5.96 -8.75
N GLY A 65 3.23 5.26 -8.27
CA GLY A 65 4.45 5.82 -7.69
C GLY A 65 5.28 6.60 -8.70
N ASP A 66 5.48 6.03 -9.88
CA ASP A 66 6.22 6.66 -10.98
C ASP A 66 5.52 7.96 -11.38
N GLY A 67 4.19 7.97 -11.46
CA GLY A 67 3.45 9.18 -11.81
C GLY A 67 3.46 10.29 -10.74
N VAL A 68 3.81 9.99 -9.48
CA VAL A 68 4.01 11.01 -8.42
C VAL A 68 5.49 11.32 -8.13
N GLY A 69 6.41 10.75 -8.92
CA GLY A 69 7.85 11.01 -8.81
C GLY A 69 8.49 10.35 -7.59
N ILE A 70 8.11 9.10 -7.29
CA ILE A 70 8.71 8.35 -6.18
C ILE A 70 10.20 8.08 -6.44
N PRO A 71 11.10 8.24 -5.45
CA PRO A 71 12.52 7.99 -5.66
C PRO A 71 12.82 6.49 -5.85
N PRO A 72 13.90 6.12 -6.56
CA PRO A 72 14.21 4.73 -6.92
C PRO A 72 14.28 3.78 -5.71
N GLU A 73 14.78 4.28 -4.58
CA GLU A 73 14.96 3.51 -3.34
C GLU A 73 13.62 3.10 -2.72
N LEU A 74 12.56 3.89 -2.95
CA LEU A 74 11.20 3.58 -2.50
C LEU A 74 10.39 2.85 -3.58
N ARG A 75 10.73 3.04 -4.86
CA ARG A 75 10.09 2.33 -5.98
C ARG A 75 10.20 0.82 -5.84
N ARG A 76 11.34 0.29 -5.35
CA ARG A 76 11.52 -1.15 -5.07
C ARG A 76 10.51 -1.67 -4.03
N HIS A 77 10.11 -0.84 -3.06
CA HIS A 77 9.09 -1.21 -2.08
C HIS A 77 7.72 -1.31 -2.72
N LEU A 78 7.41 -0.43 -3.68
CA LEU A 78 6.16 -0.53 -4.45
C LEU A 78 6.11 -1.80 -5.31
N ALA A 79 7.22 -2.14 -5.94
CA ALA A 79 7.32 -3.37 -6.75
C ALA A 79 7.10 -4.61 -5.88
N ASP A 80 7.67 -4.63 -4.68
CA ASP A 80 7.48 -5.71 -3.72
C ASP A 80 6.05 -5.80 -3.17
N LEU A 81 5.39 -4.66 -2.89
CA LEU A 81 4.04 -4.61 -2.32
C LEU A 81 2.93 -4.87 -3.36
N THR A 82 3.17 -4.59 -4.64
CA THR A 82 2.14 -4.65 -5.69
C THR A 82 1.47 -6.04 -5.82
N PRO A 83 2.22 -7.17 -5.84
CA PRO A 83 1.63 -8.50 -5.94
C PRO A 83 0.66 -8.84 -4.81
N ASP A 84 0.86 -8.26 -3.61
CA ASP A 84 0.06 -8.55 -2.42
C ASP A 84 -1.40 -8.12 -2.60
N TYR A 85 -1.72 -7.24 -3.56
CA TYR A 85 -3.10 -6.98 -3.95
C TYR A 85 -3.81 -8.28 -4.37
N THR A 86 -3.15 -9.18 -5.12
CA THR A 86 -3.79 -10.37 -5.69
C THR A 86 -3.38 -11.65 -4.96
N VAL A 87 -2.09 -11.82 -4.70
CA VAL A 87 -1.49 -13.06 -4.18
C VAL A 87 -1.97 -13.37 -2.76
N SER A 88 -2.17 -12.35 -1.91
CA SER A 88 -2.67 -12.53 -0.54
C SER A 88 -4.12 -13.01 -0.45
N ARG A 89 -4.88 -13.01 -1.56
CA ARG A 89 -6.33 -13.25 -1.56
C ARG A 89 -6.77 -14.43 -2.41
N TYR A 90 -6.12 -14.66 -3.54
CA TYR A 90 -6.61 -15.60 -4.54
C TYR A 90 -5.67 -16.80 -4.69
N PRO A 91 -6.13 -18.03 -4.37
CA PRO A 91 -5.34 -19.23 -4.54
C PRO A 91 -4.79 -19.42 -5.95
N ASN A 92 -5.56 -19.04 -6.98
CA ASN A 92 -5.12 -19.13 -8.38
C ASN A 92 -3.93 -18.20 -8.70
N ALA A 93 -3.84 -17.04 -8.05
CA ALA A 93 -2.73 -16.11 -8.22
C ALA A 93 -1.52 -16.50 -7.37
N ALA A 94 -1.78 -17.09 -6.20
CA ALA A 94 -0.78 -17.65 -5.30
C ALA A 94 -0.19 -18.98 -5.80
N ASN A 95 -0.93 -19.70 -6.65
CA ASN A 95 -0.71 -21.12 -6.95
C ASN A 95 -0.52 -21.97 -5.67
N ALA A 96 -1.20 -21.56 -4.59
CA ALA A 96 -1.10 -22.10 -3.22
C ALA A 96 -2.26 -21.55 -2.37
N ILE A 97 -2.36 -21.96 -1.11
CA ILE A 97 -3.27 -21.35 -0.14
C ILE A 97 -2.64 -20.03 0.36
N PRO A 98 -3.26 -18.86 0.14
CA PRO A 98 -2.60 -17.58 0.40
C PRO A 98 -2.07 -17.41 1.83
N TYR A 99 -2.83 -17.77 2.87
CA TYR A 99 -2.38 -17.58 4.26
C TYR A 99 -1.15 -18.46 4.61
N GLU A 100 -0.88 -19.53 3.86
CA GLU A 100 0.29 -20.41 4.08
C GLU A 100 1.56 -19.86 3.42
N LEU A 101 1.45 -18.85 2.55
CA LEU A 101 2.58 -18.22 1.88
C LEU A 101 3.26 -17.12 2.70
N TYR A 102 2.61 -16.62 3.75
CA TYR A 102 3.10 -15.49 4.52
C TYR A 102 3.47 -15.94 5.92
N ASP A 103 4.67 -15.55 6.34
CA ASP A 103 5.14 -15.67 7.71
C ASP A 103 5.29 -14.29 8.37
N GLU A 104 5.64 -14.28 9.65
CA GLU A 104 5.82 -13.06 10.42
C GLU A 104 6.88 -12.13 9.79
N ALA A 105 8.01 -12.70 9.35
CA ALA A 105 9.11 -11.94 8.77
C ALA A 105 8.68 -11.22 7.49
N THR A 106 7.98 -11.93 6.61
CA THR A 106 7.43 -11.39 5.36
C THR A 106 6.44 -10.27 5.65
N ALA A 107 5.42 -10.53 6.49
CA ALA A 107 4.40 -9.54 6.80
C ALA A 107 4.98 -8.30 7.49
N ARG A 108 5.92 -8.47 8.42
CA ARG A 108 6.63 -7.36 9.07
C ARG A 108 7.38 -6.51 8.07
N ALA A 109 8.11 -7.13 7.14
CA ALA A 109 8.79 -6.40 6.06
C ALA A 109 7.80 -5.64 5.15
N LYS A 110 6.62 -6.20 4.85
CA LYS A 110 5.57 -5.49 4.09
C LYS A 110 5.09 -4.24 4.82
N VAL A 111 4.85 -4.33 6.12
CA VAL A 111 4.44 -3.19 6.94
C VAL A 111 5.52 -2.11 6.98
N GLU A 112 6.79 -2.48 7.24
CA GLU A 112 7.91 -1.53 7.27
C GLU A 112 8.08 -0.77 5.94
N ARG A 113 8.00 -1.50 4.82
CA ARG A 113 8.04 -0.93 3.47
C ARG A 113 6.88 0.05 3.23
N ALA A 114 5.67 -0.31 3.64
CA ALA A 114 4.51 0.56 3.52
C ALA A 114 4.67 1.83 4.37
N GLU A 115 5.22 1.72 5.57
CA GLU A 115 5.51 2.88 6.43
C GLU A 115 6.53 3.83 5.80
N GLU A 116 7.62 3.30 5.23
CA GLU A 116 8.64 4.12 4.55
C GLU A 116 8.05 4.93 3.40
N VAL A 117 7.26 4.28 2.55
CA VAL A 117 6.59 4.93 1.43
C VAL A 117 5.59 5.97 1.91
N ILE A 118 4.75 5.65 2.90
CA ILE A 118 3.75 6.57 3.43
C ILE A 118 4.40 7.77 4.13
N ARG A 119 5.51 7.56 4.85
CA ARG A 119 6.30 8.65 5.44
C ARG A 119 6.75 9.62 4.36
N TRP A 120 7.28 9.13 3.24
CA TRP A 120 7.68 9.97 2.11
C TRP A 120 6.47 10.68 1.46
N LEU A 121 5.35 9.98 1.23
CA LEU A 121 4.16 10.59 0.62
C LEU A 121 3.59 11.72 1.47
N ARG A 122 3.62 11.60 2.80
CA ARG A 122 3.20 12.66 3.72
C ARG A 122 4.05 13.93 3.61
N THR A 123 5.31 13.85 3.15
CA THR A 123 6.13 15.06 2.91
C THR A 123 5.80 15.75 1.59
N ARG A 124 5.10 15.05 0.67
CA ARG A 124 4.70 15.56 -0.65
C ARG A 124 3.29 16.12 -0.65
N ILE A 125 2.40 15.57 0.18
CA ILE A 125 1.00 15.97 0.25
C ILE A 125 0.88 17.33 0.96
N PRO A 126 0.27 18.36 0.33
CA PRO A 126 -0.02 19.62 1.00
C PRO A 126 -1.08 19.42 2.10
N LYS A 127 -0.90 20.09 3.23
CA LYS A 127 -1.82 20.07 4.37
C LYS A 127 -3.16 20.72 4.02
#